data_AF-H2XXL8-F1
#
_entry.id   AF-H2XXL8-F1
#
_cell.length_a   1.000
_cell.length_b   1.000
_cell.length_c   1.000
_cell.angle_alpha   90.00
_cell.angle_beta   90.00
_cell.angle_gamma   90.00
#
_symmetry.space_group_name_H-M   'P 1'
#
loop_
_entity.id
_entity.type
_entity.pdbx_description
1 polymer ?
#
loop_
_entity_poly.entity_id
_entity_poly.type
_entity_poly.pdbx_seq_one_letter_code
_entity_poly.pdbx_strand_id
1 'polypeptide(L)'
;LESTAGSLSFSLDVDVYDYTLEWLVIHRRLYNGSLSGPTWRVRRGDTVSLTINNRLTLPHKIGPANQPKLPNTTNIHTHGLHIGSAEPQDNVFVHISPGQSYTYTYTICPDQPAGTYWYHPHLHGSTMLQVHGGLSGMIIVEDPTTGSAAMPAHLAAVSCPNNCAHDVQLLFQ
;
A
#
# COMPACT_ATOMS: atom_id res chain seq x y z
N LEU A 1 -1.08 7.12 -8.35
CA LEU A 1 -0.52 6.37 -9.49
C LEU A 1 -1.67 5.71 -10.22
N GLU A 2 -1.69 5.71 -11.54
CA GLU A 2 -2.77 5.11 -12.33
C GLU A 2 -2.20 4.08 -13.30
N SER A 3 -2.91 2.97 -13.49
CA SER A 3 -2.56 1.99 -14.50
C SER A 3 -2.73 2.54 -15.91
N THR A 4 -1.80 2.19 -16.79
CA THR A 4 -1.82 2.53 -18.21
C THR A 4 -1.71 1.25 -19.03
N ALA A 5 -2.59 1.09 -20.02
CA ALA A 5 -2.62 -0.09 -20.91
C ALA A 5 -2.63 -1.43 -20.14
N GLY A 6 -3.43 -1.54 -19.07
CA GLY A 6 -3.58 -2.78 -18.30
C GLY A 6 -2.46 -3.04 -17.30
N SER A 7 -1.56 -2.08 -17.06
CA SER A 7 -0.41 -2.29 -16.18
C SER A 7 -0.08 -1.07 -15.33
N LEU A 8 0.41 -1.31 -14.12
CA LEU A 8 0.94 -0.29 -13.21
C LEU A 8 2.26 -0.80 -12.62
N SER A 9 3.36 -0.08 -12.83
CA SER A 9 4.68 -0.48 -12.33
C SER A 9 5.34 0.67 -11.55
N PHE A 10 5.78 0.43 -10.33
CA PHE A 10 6.42 1.43 -9.48
C PHE A 10 7.18 0.78 -8.31
N SER A 11 7.97 1.60 -7.61
CA SER A 11 8.71 1.17 -6.43
C SER A 11 8.35 2.00 -5.20
N LEU A 12 8.41 1.38 -4.02
CA LEU A 12 8.32 2.05 -2.74
C LEU A 12 9.58 1.79 -1.92
N ASP A 13 10.23 2.87 -1.52
CA ASP A 13 11.33 2.87 -0.58
C ASP A 13 10.78 2.96 0.83
N VAL A 14 11.05 1.93 1.63
CA VAL A 14 10.72 1.89 3.06
C VAL A 14 11.94 2.36 3.83
N ASP A 15 11.82 3.51 4.49
CA ASP A 15 12.88 4.06 5.34
C ASP A 15 12.30 4.89 6.49
N VAL A 16 13.17 5.34 7.40
CA VAL A 16 12.85 6.35 8.40
C VAL A 16 13.05 7.74 7.80
N TYR A 17 12.01 8.55 7.88
CA TYR A 17 12.03 9.94 7.42
C TYR A 17 11.63 10.89 8.54
N ASP A 18 12.18 12.09 8.47
CA ASP A 18 11.78 13.21 9.30
C ASP A 18 10.57 13.89 8.64
N TYR A 19 9.47 13.97 9.36
CA TYR A 19 8.27 14.67 8.92
C TYR A 19 7.98 15.84 9.84
N THR A 20 7.86 17.04 9.27
CA THR A 20 7.66 18.28 10.04
C THR A 20 6.20 18.70 10.02
N LEU A 21 5.59 18.77 11.20
CA LEU A 21 4.25 19.27 11.47
C LEU A 21 4.35 20.61 12.20
N GLU A 22 4.26 21.72 11.48
CA GLU A 22 4.39 23.09 12.01
C GLU A 22 5.61 23.27 12.95
N TRP A 23 5.44 23.02 14.25
CA TRP A 23 6.44 23.15 15.32
C TRP A 23 7.08 21.82 15.77
N LEU A 24 6.63 20.67 15.26
CA LEU A 24 7.04 19.33 15.69
C LEU A 24 7.70 18.56 14.55
N VAL A 25 8.87 17.97 14.80
CA VAL A 25 9.47 16.96 13.91
C VAL A 25 9.20 15.58 14.49
N ILE A 26 8.64 14.70 13.67
CA ILE A 26 8.43 13.28 14.01
C ILE A 26 9.27 12.39 13.10
N HIS A 27 9.85 11.33 13.67
CA HIS A 27 10.56 10.30 12.92
C HIS A 27 9.63 9.13 12.66
N ARG A 28 9.37 8.82 11.39
CA ARG A 28 8.35 7.86 10.97
C ARG A 28 8.90 6.90 9.93
N ARG A 29 8.41 5.65 9.92
CA ARG A 29 8.70 4.70 8.83
C ARG A 29 7.70 4.96 7.73
N LEU A 30 8.17 5.46 6.59
CA LEU A 30 7.30 5.94 5.50
C LEU A 30 7.64 5.27 4.17
N TYR A 31 6.66 5.25 3.27
CA TYR A 31 6.88 4.94 1.86
C TYR A 31 7.28 6.22 1.12
N ASN A 32 8.45 6.24 0.49
CA ASN A 32 8.96 7.37 -0.28
C ASN A 32 8.92 8.72 0.49
N GLY A 33 9.04 8.70 1.81
CA GLY A 33 8.99 9.89 2.68
C GLY A 33 7.62 10.53 2.89
N SER A 34 6.54 9.90 2.43
CA SER A 34 5.18 10.42 2.57
C SER A 34 4.42 9.75 3.73
N LEU A 35 3.62 10.52 4.49
CA LEU A 35 2.82 10.01 5.61
C LEU A 35 1.84 8.89 5.22
N SER A 36 1.45 8.86 3.95
CA SER A 36 0.75 7.75 3.33
C SER A 36 1.44 7.42 2.01
N GLY A 37 1.51 6.12 1.71
CA GLY A 37 1.95 5.63 0.41
C GLY A 37 1.05 6.13 -0.72
N PRO A 38 1.55 6.14 -1.96
CA PRO A 38 0.75 6.58 -3.10
C PRO A 38 -0.50 5.72 -3.27
N THR A 39 -1.62 6.35 -3.61
CA THR A 39 -2.84 5.65 -4.01
C THR A 39 -2.66 4.98 -5.37
N TRP A 40 -3.00 3.71 -5.49
CA TRP A 40 -3.02 2.98 -6.76
C TRP A 40 -4.41 3.07 -7.36
N ARG A 41 -4.56 3.55 -8.59
CA ARG A 41 -5.81 3.51 -9.33
C ARG A 41 -5.65 2.47 -10.42
N VAL A 42 -6.42 1.39 -10.32
CA VAL A 42 -6.32 0.21 -11.19
C VAL A 42 -7.71 -0.23 -11.61
N ARG A 43 -7.79 -1.08 -12.62
CA ARG A 43 -9.02 -1.67 -13.15
C ARG A 43 -8.93 -3.18 -13.05
N ARG A 44 -10.08 -3.83 -13.18
CA ARG A 44 -10.18 -5.29 -13.25
C ARG A 44 -9.38 -5.80 -14.45
N GLY A 45 -8.60 -6.85 -14.25
CA GLY A 45 -7.70 -7.41 -15.26
C GLY A 45 -6.33 -6.73 -15.34
N ASP A 46 -6.11 -5.61 -14.64
CA ASP A 46 -4.79 -4.97 -14.62
C ASP A 46 -3.75 -5.82 -13.89
N THR A 47 -2.49 -5.63 -14.26
CA THR A 47 -1.35 -6.17 -13.51
C THR A 47 -0.57 -5.06 -12.82
N VAL A 48 -0.36 -5.18 -11.52
CA VAL A 48 0.45 -4.27 -10.72
C VAL A 48 1.80 -4.93 -10.40
N SER A 49 2.89 -4.29 -10.82
CA SER A 49 4.26 -4.66 -10.45
C SER A 49 4.80 -3.67 -9.43
N LEU A 50 4.95 -4.12 -8.18
CA LEU A 50 5.41 -3.32 -7.06
C LEU A 50 6.77 -3.82 -6.57
N THR A 51 7.80 -2.99 -6.68
CA THR A 51 9.08 -3.28 -6.00
C THR A 51 9.13 -2.56 -4.65
N ILE A 52 9.28 -3.32 -3.57
CA ILE A 52 9.61 -2.76 -2.26
C ILE A 52 11.12 -2.78 -2.09
N ASN A 53 11.70 -1.63 -1.76
CA ASN A 53 13.09 -1.51 -1.34
C ASN A 53 13.11 -1.21 0.15
N ASN A 54 13.49 -2.19 0.97
CA ASN A 54 13.61 -1.98 2.41
C ASN A 54 14.97 -1.35 2.73
N ARG A 55 14.99 -0.03 2.91
CA ARG A 55 16.20 0.74 3.26
C ARG A 55 16.42 0.89 4.76
N LEU A 56 15.52 0.37 5.59
CA LEU A 56 15.70 0.36 7.03
C LEU A 56 17.00 -0.38 7.39
N THR A 57 17.64 0.05 8.48
CA THR A 57 18.84 -0.60 9.02
C THR A 57 18.50 -1.64 10.09
N LEU A 58 19.49 -2.39 10.56
CA LEU A 58 19.38 -3.20 11.79
C LEU A 58 18.94 -2.31 12.98
N PRO A 59 18.22 -2.84 14.00
CA PRO A 59 18.23 -4.23 14.44
C PRO A 59 17.13 -5.15 13.85
N HIS A 60 17.55 -6.36 13.49
CA HIS A 60 16.66 -7.49 13.16
C HIS A 60 16.40 -8.30 14.44
N LYS A 61 15.55 -7.78 15.33
CA LYS A 61 15.23 -8.46 16.60
C LYS A 61 14.46 -9.75 16.30
N ILE A 62 15.13 -10.91 16.38
CA ILE A 62 14.48 -12.22 16.29
C ILE A 62 13.92 -12.58 17.68
N GLY A 63 12.74 -13.17 17.71
CA GLY A 63 12.06 -13.54 18.95
C GLY A 63 11.02 -14.64 18.74
N PRO A 64 10.40 -15.14 19.82
CA PRO A 64 9.39 -16.20 19.75
C PRO A 64 8.17 -15.78 18.90
N ALA A 65 7.33 -16.76 18.55
CA ALA A 65 6.03 -16.45 17.95
C ALA A 65 5.16 -15.65 18.93
N ASN A 66 4.28 -14.79 18.39
CA ASN A 66 3.30 -14.02 19.17
C ASN A 66 3.92 -13.00 20.15
N GLN A 67 5.11 -12.51 19.82
CA GLN A 67 5.74 -11.38 20.50
C GLN A 67 6.28 -10.37 19.47
N PRO A 68 6.43 -9.08 19.83
CA PRO A 68 7.04 -8.08 18.95
C PRO A 68 8.46 -8.48 18.53
N LYS A 69 8.66 -8.59 17.21
CA LYS A 69 9.92 -9.00 16.57
C LYS A 69 10.02 -8.43 15.17
N LEU A 70 11.22 -8.49 14.60
CA LEU A 70 11.51 -8.08 13.22
C LEU A 70 10.99 -6.67 12.89
N PRO A 71 11.26 -5.64 13.74
CA PRO A 71 10.65 -4.32 13.60
C PRO A 71 10.95 -3.63 12.26
N ASN A 72 12.07 -4.00 11.63
CA ASN A 72 12.57 -3.43 10.38
C ASN A 72 12.52 -4.41 9.20
N THR A 73 11.87 -5.57 9.35
CA THR A 73 11.54 -6.47 8.23
C THR A 73 10.11 -6.21 7.84
N THR A 74 9.81 -6.13 6.56
CA THR A 74 8.48 -5.80 6.05
C THR A 74 8.00 -6.83 5.03
N ASN A 75 6.74 -6.71 4.65
CA ASN A 75 6.12 -7.30 3.47
C ASN A 75 4.96 -6.37 3.04
N ILE A 76 4.20 -6.76 2.02
CA ILE A 76 2.99 -6.05 1.61
C ILE A 76 1.83 -7.03 1.56
N HIS A 77 0.74 -6.62 2.18
CA HIS A 77 -0.58 -7.21 2.06
C HIS A 77 -1.52 -6.24 1.37
N THR A 78 -2.34 -6.73 0.45
CA THR A 78 -3.35 -5.98 -0.29
C THR A 78 -4.74 -6.27 0.28
N HIS A 79 -5.11 -5.51 1.30
CA HIS A 79 -6.30 -5.75 2.09
C HIS A 79 -7.58 -5.55 1.28
N GLY A 80 -8.33 -6.65 1.12
CA GLY A 80 -9.61 -6.72 0.43
C GLY A 80 -9.53 -7.00 -1.08
N LEU A 81 -8.33 -7.11 -1.65
CA LEU A 81 -8.18 -7.64 -2.99
C LEU A 81 -8.37 -9.16 -3.01
N HIS A 82 -9.06 -9.66 -4.03
CA HIS A 82 -9.20 -11.07 -4.35
C HIS A 82 -7.94 -11.52 -5.07
N ILE A 83 -6.90 -11.85 -4.31
CA ILE A 83 -5.60 -12.19 -4.87
C ILE A 83 -5.04 -13.47 -4.25
N GLY A 84 -4.15 -14.14 -5.00
CA GLY A 84 -3.51 -15.36 -4.55
C GLY A 84 -2.45 -15.08 -3.48
N SER A 85 -2.21 -16.09 -2.65
CA SER A 85 -1.16 -16.08 -1.63
C SER A 85 0.17 -16.67 -2.11
N ALA A 86 0.22 -17.15 -3.35
CA ALA A 86 1.44 -17.70 -3.94
C ALA A 86 2.38 -16.58 -4.39
N GLU A 87 3.68 -16.76 -4.19
CA GLU A 87 4.66 -15.79 -4.70
C GLU A 87 4.61 -15.70 -6.23
N PRO A 88 4.79 -14.49 -6.80
CA PRO A 88 5.13 -13.22 -6.15
C PRO A 88 3.91 -12.34 -5.79
N GLN A 89 2.77 -12.93 -5.41
CA GLN A 89 1.57 -12.19 -4.98
C GLN A 89 1.56 -11.97 -3.45
N ASP A 90 0.40 -12.01 -2.82
CA ASP A 90 0.17 -11.64 -1.42
C ASP A 90 0.55 -12.78 -0.45
N ASN A 91 1.82 -13.20 -0.52
CA ASN A 91 2.35 -14.20 0.39
C ASN A 91 2.75 -13.54 1.72
N VAL A 92 1.96 -13.78 2.76
CA VAL A 92 2.22 -13.28 4.12
C VAL A 92 3.53 -13.79 4.73
N PHE A 93 4.13 -14.84 4.17
CA PHE A 93 5.43 -15.39 4.60
C PHE A 93 6.63 -14.76 3.89
N VAL A 94 6.43 -13.81 2.98
CA VAL A 94 7.54 -13.04 2.41
C VAL A 94 8.19 -12.18 3.51
N HIS A 95 9.52 -12.23 3.57
CA HIS A 95 10.32 -11.42 4.49
C HIS A 95 11.27 -10.54 3.68
N ILE A 96 11.00 -9.25 3.65
CA ILE A 96 11.88 -8.25 3.04
C ILE A 96 12.73 -7.66 4.16
N SER A 97 13.92 -8.21 4.39
CA SER A 97 14.79 -7.81 5.50
C SER A 97 15.46 -6.45 5.24
N PRO A 98 16.03 -5.78 6.26
CA PRO A 98 16.87 -4.59 6.09
C PRO A 98 17.87 -4.72 4.93
N GLY A 99 17.86 -3.76 4.01
CA GLY A 99 18.71 -3.72 2.82
C GLY A 99 18.29 -4.63 1.65
N GLN A 100 17.18 -5.38 1.78
CA GLN A 100 16.67 -6.23 0.71
C GLN A 100 15.55 -5.56 -0.09
N SER A 101 15.32 -6.08 -1.29
CA SER A 101 14.18 -5.72 -2.13
C SER A 101 13.41 -6.95 -2.57
N TYR A 102 12.12 -6.76 -2.84
CA TYR A 102 11.24 -7.79 -3.39
C TYR A 102 10.24 -7.16 -4.35
N THR A 103 9.95 -7.86 -5.46
CA THR A 103 8.96 -7.40 -6.44
C THR A 103 7.73 -8.29 -6.37
N TYR A 104 6.60 -7.67 -6.04
CA TYR A 104 5.28 -8.26 -6.12
C TYR A 104 4.70 -8.09 -7.53
N THR A 105 3.99 -9.10 -8.01
CA THR A 105 3.21 -9.04 -9.26
C THR A 105 1.78 -9.41 -8.96
N TYR A 106 0.91 -8.41 -8.79
CA TYR A 106 -0.50 -8.59 -8.49
C TYR A 106 -1.33 -8.57 -9.77
N THR A 107 -2.14 -9.60 -10.01
CA THR A 107 -3.15 -9.58 -11.07
C THR A 107 -4.49 -9.25 -10.44
N ILE A 108 -5.09 -8.12 -10.80
CA ILE A 108 -6.42 -7.73 -10.33
C ILE A 108 -7.43 -8.63 -11.02
N CYS A 109 -8.08 -9.53 -10.26
CA CYS A 109 -8.99 -10.50 -10.85
C CYS A 109 -10.12 -9.83 -11.64
N PRO A 110 -10.58 -10.41 -12.77
CA PRO A 110 -11.66 -9.84 -13.58
C PRO A 110 -12.99 -9.62 -12.84
N ASP A 111 -13.22 -10.36 -11.76
CA ASP A 111 -14.40 -10.30 -10.90
C ASP A 111 -14.20 -9.46 -9.62
N GLN A 112 -13.03 -8.82 -9.44
CA GLN A 112 -12.78 -7.89 -8.34
C GLN A 112 -13.81 -6.75 -8.38
N PRO A 113 -14.61 -6.52 -7.32
CA PRO A 113 -15.52 -5.39 -7.28
C PRO A 113 -14.78 -4.06 -7.35
N ALA A 114 -15.39 -3.06 -7.98
CA ALA A 114 -14.92 -1.69 -7.84
C ALA A 114 -15.10 -1.23 -6.38
N GLY A 115 -14.16 -0.45 -5.88
CA GLY A 115 -14.15 -0.07 -4.48
C GLY A 115 -12.85 0.55 -4.01
N THR A 116 -12.85 0.91 -2.72
CA THR A 116 -11.68 1.41 -2.00
C THR A 116 -11.12 0.30 -1.12
N TYR A 117 -9.85 0.01 -1.34
CA TYR A 117 -9.03 -0.99 -0.68
C TYR A 117 -7.74 -0.32 -0.22
N TRP A 118 -6.83 -1.08 0.39
CA TRP A 118 -5.59 -0.53 0.90
C TRP A 118 -4.50 -1.58 0.94
N TYR A 119 -3.24 -1.13 1.04
CA TYR A 119 -2.10 -1.98 1.24
C TYR A 119 -1.33 -1.56 2.48
N HIS A 120 -0.78 -2.55 3.19
CA HIS A 120 0.02 -2.33 4.38
C HIS A 120 0.91 -3.53 4.71
N PRO A 121 1.94 -3.39 5.56
CA PRO A 121 2.71 -4.53 6.04
C PRO A 121 1.88 -5.44 6.93
N HIS A 122 2.08 -6.74 6.77
CA HIS A 122 1.39 -7.80 7.52
C HIS A 122 2.38 -8.83 8.10
N LEU A 123 3.64 -8.45 8.28
CA LEU A 123 4.65 -9.34 8.86
C LEU A 123 4.37 -9.60 10.34
N HIS A 124 4.35 -10.89 10.71
CA HIS A 124 4.10 -11.32 12.07
C HIS A 124 5.09 -10.71 13.07
N GLY A 125 4.56 -9.98 14.06
CA GLY A 125 5.33 -9.35 15.13
C GLY A 125 5.73 -7.90 14.88
N SER A 126 5.53 -7.35 13.67
CA SER A 126 5.87 -5.95 13.35
C SER A 126 4.76 -5.15 12.68
N THR A 127 3.65 -5.76 12.25
CA THR A 127 2.49 -5.08 11.62
C THR A 127 2.07 -3.81 12.35
N MET A 128 1.74 -3.90 13.64
CA MET A 128 1.26 -2.75 14.41
C MET A 128 2.25 -1.58 14.36
N LEU A 129 3.54 -1.85 14.60
CA LEU A 129 4.59 -0.82 14.60
C LEU A 129 4.73 -0.14 13.25
N GLN A 130 4.60 -0.89 12.16
CA GLN A 130 4.80 -0.40 10.80
C GLN A 130 3.59 0.38 10.29
N VAL A 131 2.38 -0.13 10.52
CA VAL A 131 1.15 0.57 10.13
C VAL A 131 1.00 1.89 10.88
N HIS A 132 1.15 1.90 12.22
CA HIS A 132 1.14 3.15 13.00
C HIS A 132 2.31 4.08 12.67
N GLY A 133 3.38 3.52 12.09
CA GLY A 133 4.52 4.27 11.59
C GLY A 133 4.21 5.10 10.33
N GLY A 134 3.14 4.78 9.61
CA GLY A 134 2.76 5.41 8.34
C GLY A 134 2.90 4.50 7.11
N LEU A 135 3.32 3.24 7.29
CA LEU A 135 3.42 2.28 6.18
C LEU A 135 2.04 1.75 5.79
N SER A 136 1.27 2.56 5.09
CA SER A 136 0.00 2.19 4.47
C SER A 136 -0.28 3.06 3.27
N GLY A 137 -1.10 2.59 2.33
CA GLY A 137 -1.59 3.41 1.22
C GLY A 137 -2.85 2.82 0.60
N MET A 138 -3.53 3.59 -0.23
CA MET A 138 -4.85 3.21 -0.77
C MET A 138 -4.74 2.51 -2.13
N ILE A 139 -5.75 1.69 -2.42
CA ILE A 139 -5.97 1.08 -3.73
C ILE A 139 -7.42 1.39 -4.12
N ILE A 140 -7.61 2.01 -5.28
CA ILE A 140 -8.91 2.25 -5.88
C ILE A 140 -9.02 1.32 -7.08
N VAL A 141 -9.95 0.38 -7.01
CA VAL A 141 -10.34 -0.42 -8.18
C VAL A 141 -11.51 0.30 -8.84
N GLU A 142 -11.28 0.81 -10.04
CA GLU A 142 -12.28 1.52 -10.82
C GLU A 142 -13.14 0.55 -11.64
N ASP A 143 -14.39 0.94 -11.87
CA ASP A 143 -15.23 0.27 -12.85
C ASP A 143 -14.75 0.58 -14.28
N PRO A 144 -15.04 -0.31 -15.25
CA PRO A 144 -14.87 0.01 -16.66
C PRO A 144 -15.66 1.28 -17.00
N THR A 145 -15.05 2.19 -17.75
CA THR A 145 -15.68 3.45 -18.18
C THR A 145 -16.89 3.24 -19.11
N THR A 146 -17.11 2.00 -19.58
CA THR A 146 -18.23 1.62 -20.44
C THR A 146 -19.35 0.98 -19.62
N GLY A 147 -20.35 1.79 -19.24
CA GLY A 147 -21.69 1.28 -18.91
C GLY A 147 -22.00 0.97 -17.45
N SER A 148 -21.09 1.17 -16.50
CA SER A 148 -21.46 1.22 -15.08
C SER A 148 -22.10 2.58 -14.78
N ALA A 149 -23.17 2.59 -13.98
CA ALA A 149 -23.89 3.81 -13.63
C ALA A 149 -22.88 4.84 -13.10
N ALA A 150 -22.80 6.00 -13.78
CA ALA A 150 -21.97 7.10 -13.33
C ALA A 150 -22.21 7.33 -11.83
N MET A 151 -21.13 7.55 -11.06
CA MET A 151 -21.26 7.93 -9.66
C MET A 151 -22.36 9.00 -9.55
N PRO A 152 -23.35 8.81 -8.67
CA PRO A 152 -24.40 9.81 -8.48
C PRO A 152 -23.78 11.20 -8.34
N ALA A 153 -24.37 12.20 -8.99
CA ALA A 153 -23.75 13.53 -9.11
C ALA A 153 -23.31 14.13 -7.75
N HIS A 154 -24.05 13.82 -6.68
CA HIS A 154 -23.71 14.25 -5.32
C HIS A 154 -22.46 13.57 -4.75
N LEU A 155 -22.21 12.29 -5.06
CA LEU A 155 -20.98 11.60 -4.68
C LEU A 155 -19.80 12.05 -5.55
N ALA A 156 -20.03 12.21 -6.85
CA ALA A 156 -19.02 12.73 -7.75
C ALA A 156 -18.60 14.17 -7.42
N ALA A 157 -19.46 14.98 -6.77
CA ALA A 157 -19.13 16.34 -6.34
C ALA A 157 -18.20 16.40 -5.12
N VAL A 158 -18.15 15.34 -4.30
CA VAL A 158 -17.30 15.30 -3.08
C VAL A 158 -16.14 14.31 -3.20
N SER A 159 -16.14 13.44 -4.21
CA SER A 159 -15.10 12.44 -4.49
C SER A 159 -14.55 12.57 -5.91
N CYS A 160 -13.52 11.81 -6.26
CA CYS A 160 -13.08 11.65 -7.64
C CYS A 160 -14.23 11.10 -8.52
N PRO A 161 -14.37 11.55 -9.79
CA PRO A 161 -13.37 12.30 -10.56
C PRO A 161 -13.43 13.84 -10.41
N ASN A 162 -14.52 14.44 -9.88
CA ASN A 162 -14.67 15.90 -9.93
C ASN A 162 -13.99 16.64 -8.77
N ASN A 163 -13.67 15.95 -7.67
CA ASN A 163 -13.11 16.57 -6.46
C ASN A 163 -11.75 15.98 -6.02
N CYS A 164 -10.97 15.43 -6.96
CA CYS A 164 -9.72 14.73 -6.64
C CYS A 164 -8.66 15.59 -5.92
N ALA A 165 -8.70 16.91 -6.08
CA ALA A 165 -7.76 17.82 -5.42
C ALA A 165 -7.99 17.92 -3.89
N HIS A 166 -9.15 17.46 -3.41
CA HIS A 166 -9.56 17.48 -2.00
C HIS A 166 -9.68 16.08 -1.40
N ASP A 167 -9.19 15.06 -2.11
CA ASP A 167 -9.21 13.69 -1.63
C ASP A 167 -8.26 13.57 -0.42
N VAL A 168 -8.83 13.30 0.75
CA VAL A 168 -8.08 13.21 2.01
C VAL A 168 -7.45 11.83 2.07
N GLN A 169 -6.12 11.76 2.08
CA GLN A 169 -5.43 10.50 2.34
C GLN A 169 -5.85 9.95 3.71
N LEU A 170 -6.24 8.68 3.74
CA LEU A 170 -6.49 7.96 4.98
C LEU A 170 -5.21 7.96 5.83
N LEU A 171 -5.22 8.79 6.87
CA LEU A 171 -4.24 8.77 7.94
C LEU A 171 -4.76 7.81 9.01
N PHE A 172 -4.14 6.64 9.11
CA PHE A 172 -4.32 5.78 10.27
C PHE A 172 -3.62 6.46 11.45
N GLN A 173 -4.39 7.07 12.33
CA GLN A 173 -3.91 7.73 13.55
C GLN A 173 -3.63 6.72 14.66
#